data_AF-A0A7V5A9T0-F1
#
_entry.id   AF-A0A7V5A9T0-F1
#
_cell.length_a   1.000
_cell.length_b   1.000
_cell.length_c   1.000
_cell.angle_alpha   90.00
_cell.angle_beta   90.00
_cell.angle_gamma   90.00
#
_symmetry.space_group_name_H-M   'P 1'
#
loop_
_entity.id
_entity.type
_entity.pdbx_description
1 polymer ?
#
loop_
_entity_poly.entity_id
_entity_poly.type
_entity_poly.pdbx_seq_one_letter_code
_entity_poly.pdbx_strand_id
1 'polypeptide(L)'
;DLSQASSPLARIGQIYGEALAKKLIRVEMEEPGMRLLAFFAPPEFSRPTRTDQHLFLSGRPVKLGSLAVPIYQVLGQALPAGQHPVFFLYLDIDPKLVDVNVHPKKEEVRFQNEEAVKDLFRRAAMRALGTFTPTWEGKPMPTSPQKTLPPPRSFGPQEEMISFGSPEEKPWRVLGQVQKTFILVETSDGIEIVDQHVAHERILFEHYRDGAEVPMQRFLIPVQIELPFDQAEALREAIPMLRALGVELEPFGRRAFLVRGWPAALAERQARLGFLEPLLSVAESWRTGNRELLDLWREVACSAAIRAGEELSPSEQEALISAWKATKEPARCPHGRPIAVRLTFEEIAKKLGR
;
A
#
# COMPACT_ATOMS: atom_id res chain seq x y z
N ASP A 1 -39.85 -9.50 8.54
CA ASP A 1 -40.11 -9.88 9.94
C ASP A 1 -38.93 -10.60 10.57
N LEU A 2 -37.93 -9.84 11.04
CA LEU A 2 -36.87 -10.38 11.89
C LEU A 2 -37.14 -9.96 13.33
N SER A 3 -36.96 -10.87 14.28
CA SER A 3 -37.08 -10.58 15.71
C SER A 3 -36.08 -9.50 16.15
N GLN A 4 -36.38 -8.80 17.24
CA GLN A 4 -35.50 -7.74 17.77
C GLN A 4 -34.14 -8.36 18.16
N ALA A 5 -33.06 -7.88 17.54
CA ALA A 5 -31.71 -8.32 17.86
C ALA A 5 -31.19 -7.59 19.11
N SER A 6 -30.60 -8.34 20.04
CA SER A 6 -30.01 -7.82 21.28
C SER A 6 -28.62 -7.20 21.10
N SER A 7 -27.97 -7.43 19.95
CA SER A 7 -26.64 -6.90 19.62
C SER A 7 -26.41 -6.84 18.10
N PRO A 8 -25.43 -6.05 17.63
CA PRO A 8 -24.99 -6.07 16.23
C PRO A 8 -24.64 -7.47 15.72
N LEU A 9 -23.93 -8.27 16.53
CA LEU A 9 -23.55 -9.64 16.18
C LEU A 9 -24.76 -10.55 15.99
N ALA A 10 -25.76 -10.46 16.89
CA ALA A 10 -27.01 -11.21 16.76
C ALA A 10 -27.79 -10.82 15.49
N ARG A 11 -27.79 -9.53 15.14
CA ARG A 11 -28.40 -9.06 13.90
C ARG A 11 -27.70 -9.63 12.66
N ILE A 12 -26.37 -9.69 12.67
CA ILE A 12 -25.59 -10.28 11.58
C ILE A 12 -25.93 -11.78 11.45
N GLY A 13 -26.02 -12.51 12.56
CA GLY A 13 -26.42 -13.93 12.56
C GLY A 13 -27.82 -14.18 11.98
N GLN A 14 -28.79 -13.32 12.28
CA GLN A 14 -30.14 -13.40 11.71
C GLN A 14 -30.20 -13.19 10.20
N ILE A 15 -29.32 -12.34 9.64
CA ILE A 15 -29.36 -11.96 8.22
C ILE A 15 -28.45 -12.85 7.37
N TYR A 16 -27.23 -13.14 7.85
CA TYR A 16 -26.19 -13.83 7.10
C TYR A 16 -25.94 -15.27 7.57
N GLY A 17 -26.67 -15.69 8.61
CA GLY A 17 -26.60 -17.04 9.17
C GLY A 17 -25.68 -17.16 10.39
N GLU A 18 -26.08 -18.03 11.32
CA GLU A 18 -25.35 -18.32 12.57
C GLU A 18 -23.95 -18.89 12.34
N ALA A 19 -23.73 -19.60 11.24
CA ALA A 19 -22.42 -20.18 10.90
C ALA A 19 -21.36 -19.09 10.65
N LEU A 20 -21.73 -18.00 9.98
CA LEU A 20 -20.86 -16.85 9.81
C LEU A 20 -20.65 -16.13 11.14
N ALA A 21 -21.73 -15.81 11.85
CA ALA A 21 -21.69 -15.00 13.06
C ALA A 21 -20.77 -15.60 14.15
N LYS A 22 -20.76 -16.93 14.30
CA LYS A 22 -19.87 -17.62 15.25
C LYS A 22 -18.39 -17.50 14.93
N LYS A 23 -18.04 -17.27 13.67
CA LYS A 23 -16.65 -17.19 13.18
C LYS A 23 -16.18 -15.76 12.92
N LEU A 24 -17.03 -14.75 13.11
CA LEU A 24 -16.64 -13.36 12.96
C LEU A 24 -15.61 -12.96 14.03
N ILE A 25 -14.57 -12.29 13.58
CA ILE A 25 -13.55 -11.72 14.44
C ILE A 25 -14.00 -10.33 14.85
N ARG A 26 -14.31 -10.18 16.14
CA ARG A 26 -14.67 -8.90 16.75
C ARG A 26 -13.41 -8.09 17.06
N VAL A 27 -13.37 -6.87 16.55
CA VAL A 27 -12.32 -5.89 16.85
C VAL A 27 -12.98 -4.64 17.42
N GLU A 28 -12.50 -4.17 18.56
CA GLU A 28 -12.96 -2.95 19.19
C GLU A 28 -11.75 -2.01 19.38
N MET A 29 -11.93 -0.76 18.97
CA MET A 29 -10.91 0.28 19.03
C MET A 29 -11.54 1.61 19.47
N GLU A 30 -10.83 2.33 20.32
CA GLU A 30 -11.26 3.62 20.83
C GLU A 30 -10.11 4.62 20.67
N GLU A 31 -10.42 5.76 20.07
CA GLU A 31 -9.52 6.88 19.83
C GLU A 31 -10.20 8.18 20.27
N PRO A 32 -9.46 9.28 20.49
CA PRO A 32 -10.05 10.56 20.84
C PRO A 32 -11.13 10.98 19.83
N GLY A 33 -12.40 10.96 20.25
CA GLY A 33 -13.54 11.34 19.42
C GLY A 33 -14.03 10.28 18.43
N MET A 34 -13.49 9.05 18.43
CA MET A 34 -13.93 7.95 17.57
C MET A 34 -13.97 6.61 18.31
N ARG A 35 -15.04 5.84 18.13
CA ARG A 35 -15.15 4.47 18.61
C ARG A 35 -15.56 3.55 17.46
N LEU A 36 -14.77 2.51 17.23
CA LEU A 36 -15.04 1.51 16.21
C LEU A 36 -15.33 0.15 16.86
N LEU A 37 -16.47 -0.42 16.50
CA LEU A 37 -16.76 -1.84 16.67
C LEU A 37 -16.82 -2.48 15.28
N ALA A 38 -15.91 -3.39 14.98
CA ALA A 38 -15.80 -4.05 13.69
C ALA A 38 -15.94 -5.57 13.82
N PHE A 39 -16.55 -6.18 12.82
CA PHE A 39 -16.64 -7.63 12.67
C PHE A 39 -16.10 -8.03 11.30
N PHE A 40 -15.07 -8.88 11.27
CA PHE A 40 -14.45 -9.35 10.04
C PHE A 40 -14.66 -10.85 9.88
N ALA A 41 -15.04 -11.28 8.67
CA ALA A 41 -15.19 -12.69 8.37
C ALA A 41 -13.85 -13.34 7.99
N PRO A 42 -13.61 -14.60 8.37
CA PRO A 42 -12.49 -15.38 7.87
C PRO A 42 -12.50 -15.57 6.35
N PRO A 43 -11.34 -15.84 5.72
CA PRO A 43 -11.23 -16.02 4.28
C PRO A 43 -12.21 -17.05 3.68
N GLU A 44 -12.56 -18.09 4.43
CA GLU A 44 -13.52 -19.13 4.05
C GLU A 44 -14.96 -18.60 3.82
N PHE A 45 -15.29 -17.41 4.33
CA PHE A 45 -16.58 -16.74 4.12
C PHE A 45 -16.48 -15.58 3.12
N SER A 46 -15.40 -15.48 2.36
CA SER A 46 -15.30 -14.49 1.29
C SER A 46 -16.42 -14.63 0.25
N ARG A 47 -16.67 -13.54 -0.48
CA ARG A 47 -17.76 -13.44 -1.46
C ARG A 47 -17.23 -13.10 -2.85
N PRO A 48 -17.86 -13.59 -3.92
CA PRO A 48 -17.51 -13.19 -5.28
C PRO A 48 -17.92 -11.74 -5.59
N THR A 49 -18.75 -11.11 -4.75
CA THR A 49 -19.22 -9.72 -4.91
C THR A 49 -18.93 -8.90 -3.66
N ARG A 50 -18.95 -7.56 -3.79
CA ARG A 50 -18.70 -6.61 -2.69
C ARG A 50 -19.93 -6.33 -1.81
N THR A 51 -20.95 -7.18 -1.89
CA THR A 51 -22.29 -6.87 -1.33
C THR A 51 -22.31 -6.88 0.19
N ASP A 52 -21.51 -7.73 0.83
CA ASP A 52 -21.53 -7.96 2.27
C ASP A 52 -20.48 -7.08 2.99
N GLN A 53 -20.49 -5.79 2.68
CA GLN A 53 -19.56 -4.78 3.20
C GLN A 53 -20.35 -3.59 3.69
N HIS A 54 -20.41 -3.43 5.02
CA HIS A 54 -21.31 -2.47 5.63
C HIS A 54 -20.57 -1.53 6.59
N LEU A 55 -20.86 -0.24 6.45
CA LEU A 55 -20.44 0.80 7.38
C LEU A 55 -21.69 1.46 7.98
N PHE A 56 -21.74 1.51 9.30
CA PHE A 56 -22.75 2.22 10.06
C PHE A 56 -22.08 3.36 10.81
N LEU A 57 -22.54 4.60 10.59
CA LEU A 57 -22.09 5.78 11.30
C LEU A 57 -23.17 6.20 12.30
N SER A 58 -22.89 6.10 13.60
CA SER A 58 -23.85 6.38 14.67
C SER A 58 -25.22 5.74 14.45
N GLY A 59 -25.19 4.47 14.05
CA GLY A 59 -26.37 3.64 13.79
C GLY A 59 -27.00 3.78 12.40
N ARG A 60 -26.50 4.68 11.54
CA ARG A 60 -27.03 4.86 10.17
C ARG A 60 -26.14 4.21 9.12
N PRO A 61 -26.68 3.44 8.16
CA PRO A 61 -25.87 2.89 7.07
C PRO A 61 -25.33 4.01 6.17
N VAL A 62 -24.04 3.92 5.82
CA VAL A 62 -23.34 4.88 4.95
C VAL A 62 -22.56 4.11 3.88
N LYS A 63 -22.39 4.69 2.70
CA LYS A 63 -21.53 4.11 1.65
C LYS A 63 -20.07 4.13 2.06
N LEU A 64 -19.40 2.99 1.86
CA LEU A 64 -17.98 2.84 2.18
C LEU A 64 -17.06 3.64 1.24
N GLY A 65 -17.34 3.66 -0.07
CA GLY A 65 -16.51 4.37 -1.05
C GLY A 65 -15.01 4.08 -0.88
N SER A 66 -14.21 5.14 -0.78
CA SER A 66 -12.74 5.11 -0.53
C SER A 66 -12.35 4.52 0.83
N LEU A 67 -13.25 4.48 1.82
CA LEU A 67 -12.97 3.96 3.16
C LEU A 67 -12.79 2.43 3.17
N ALA A 68 -13.26 1.71 2.16
CA ALA A 68 -13.02 0.28 2.05
C ALA A 68 -11.57 -0.05 1.66
N VAL A 69 -10.86 0.88 1.02
CA VAL A 69 -9.52 0.65 0.45
C VAL A 69 -8.53 0.07 1.48
N PRO A 70 -8.39 0.61 2.70
CA PRO A 70 -7.42 0.09 3.67
C PRO A 70 -7.75 -1.31 4.17
N ILE A 71 -9.04 -1.67 4.25
CA ILE A 71 -9.46 -3.03 4.61
C ILE A 71 -9.07 -4.01 3.51
N TYR A 72 -9.25 -3.62 2.24
CA TYR A 72 -8.83 -4.42 1.09
C TYR A 72 -7.31 -4.58 0.98
N GLN A 73 -6.55 -3.53 1.30
CA GLN A 73 -5.09 -3.59 1.34
C GLN A 73 -4.59 -4.66 2.33
N VAL A 74 -5.33 -4.89 3.42
CA VAL A 74 -4.97 -5.85 4.46
C VAL A 74 -5.58 -7.22 4.20
N LEU A 75 -6.91 -7.31 4.19
CA LEU A 75 -7.62 -8.59 4.12
C LEU A 75 -7.65 -9.16 2.71
N GLY A 76 -7.65 -8.31 1.67
CA GLY A 76 -7.74 -8.76 0.29
C GLY A 76 -6.55 -9.63 -0.14
N GLN A 77 -5.38 -9.46 0.49
CA GLN A 77 -4.20 -10.28 0.22
C GLN A 77 -4.34 -11.72 0.72
N ALA A 78 -5.19 -11.95 1.73
CA ALA A 78 -5.45 -13.27 2.30
C ALA A 78 -6.59 -14.02 1.59
N LEU A 79 -7.17 -13.45 0.54
CA LEU A 79 -8.32 -14.02 -0.17
C LEU A 79 -7.93 -14.60 -1.53
N PRO A 80 -8.64 -15.63 -2.02
CA PRO A 80 -8.49 -16.10 -3.39
C PRO A 80 -8.78 -14.99 -4.42
N ALA A 81 -8.21 -15.11 -5.61
CA ALA A 81 -8.46 -14.16 -6.70
C ALA A 81 -9.96 -14.06 -7.02
N GLY A 82 -10.46 -12.82 -7.17
CA GLY A 82 -11.87 -12.55 -7.44
C GLY A 82 -12.80 -12.66 -6.22
N GLN A 83 -12.26 -12.94 -5.03
CA GLN A 83 -13.01 -12.94 -3.79
C GLN A 83 -12.86 -11.61 -3.04
N HIS A 84 -13.87 -11.30 -2.22
CA HIS A 84 -13.99 -10.07 -1.49
C HIS A 84 -14.21 -10.34 0.01
N PRO A 85 -13.61 -9.51 0.88
CA PRO A 85 -13.78 -9.65 2.32
C PRO A 85 -15.20 -9.27 2.71
N VAL A 86 -15.71 -9.95 3.74
CA VAL A 86 -16.99 -9.66 4.38
C VAL A 86 -16.71 -8.97 5.70
N PHE A 87 -17.30 -7.80 5.91
CA PHE A 87 -17.08 -7.04 7.13
C PHE A 87 -18.24 -6.10 7.47
N PHE A 88 -18.37 -5.82 8.76
CA PHE A 88 -19.40 -4.95 9.33
C PHE A 88 -18.73 -3.97 10.29
N LEU A 89 -18.83 -2.67 10.00
CA LEU A 89 -18.18 -1.60 10.75
C LEU A 89 -19.24 -0.73 11.40
N TYR A 90 -19.12 -0.51 12.71
CA TYR A 90 -19.94 0.40 13.48
C TYR A 90 -19.03 1.48 14.04
N LEU A 91 -19.08 2.66 13.45
CA LEU A 91 -18.28 3.81 13.81
C LEU A 91 -19.16 4.84 14.52
N ASP A 92 -18.81 5.17 15.75
CA ASP A 92 -19.32 6.34 16.47
C ASP A 92 -18.24 7.43 16.45
N ILE A 93 -18.62 8.64 16.06
CA ILE A 93 -17.68 9.76 15.94
C ILE A 93 -18.33 11.01 16.54
N ASP A 94 -17.52 11.85 17.20
CA ASP A 94 -17.98 13.14 17.70
C ASP A 94 -18.45 14.01 16.51
N PRO A 95 -19.70 14.51 16.50
CA PRO A 95 -20.20 15.39 15.44
C PRO A 95 -19.32 16.62 15.19
N LYS A 96 -18.52 17.07 16.16
CA LYS A 96 -17.58 18.20 15.98
C LYS A 96 -16.40 17.87 15.06
N LEU A 97 -16.10 16.60 14.85
CA LEU A 97 -15.04 16.09 13.96
C LEU A 97 -15.59 15.67 12.58
N VAL A 98 -16.88 15.90 12.32
CA VAL A 98 -17.55 15.55 11.07
C VAL A 98 -18.31 16.77 10.53
N ASP A 99 -17.96 17.24 9.34
CA ASP A 99 -18.75 18.25 8.64
C ASP A 99 -19.91 17.55 7.92
N VAL A 100 -21.02 17.40 8.64
CA VAL A 100 -22.22 16.78 8.08
C VAL A 100 -22.98 17.84 7.26
N ASN A 101 -22.67 17.98 5.98
CA ASN A 101 -23.54 18.69 5.05
C ASN A 101 -24.78 17.81 4.74
N VAL A 102 -25.77 17.85 5.63
CA VAL A 102 -27.00 17.04 5.58
C VAL A 102 -28.00 17.68 4.62
N HIS A 103 -27.96 17.33 3.33
CA HIS A 103 -29.18 17.43 2.52
C HIS A 103 -30.02 16.17 2.78
N PRO A 104 -31.36 16.24 2.96
CA PRO A 104 -32.22 15.10 3.33
C PRO A 104 -32.20 13.84 2.46
N LYS A 105 -31.37 13.78 1.40
CA LYS A 105 -31.42 12.78 0.33
C LYS A 105 -30.06 12.19 -0.08
N LYS A 106 -28.95 12.42 0.63
CA LYS A 106 -27.61 11.93 0.23
C LYS A 106 -27.02 10.91 1.23
N GLU A 107 -26.66 9.74 0.69
CA GLU A 107 -26.06 8.56 1.35
C GLU A 107 -24.51 8.63 1.48
N GLU A 108 -23.93 9.82 1.38
CA GLU A 108 -22.49 10.06 1.36
C GLU A 108 -22.11 11.04 2.48
N VAL A 109 -21.30 10.57 3.42
CA VAL A 109 -20.76 11.38 4.52
C VAL A 109 -19.35 11.82 4.16
N ARG A 110 -19.07 13.12 4.23
CA ARG A 110 -17.70 13.66 4.14
C ARG A 110 -17.12 13.80 5.53
N PHE A 111 -15.98 13.19 5.76
CA PHE A 111 -15.24 13.30 7.01
C PHE A 111 -14.27 14.47 6.93
N GLN A 112 -14.11 15.26 7.99
CA GLN A 112 -13.07 16.30 8.01
C GLN A 112 -11.67 15.69 7.94
N ASN A 113 -11.49 14.51 8.55
CA ASN A 113 -10.25 13.75 8.50
C ASN A 113 -10.52 12.32 8.01
N GLU A 114 -10.74 12.18 6.70
CA GLU A 114 -10.95 10.87 6.06
C GLU A 114 -9.75 9.93 6.25
N GLU A 115 -8.54 10.47 6.35
CA GLU A 115 -7.32 9.67 6.51
C GLU A 115 -7.22 9.02 7.90
N ALA A 116 -7.65 9.72 8.96
CA ALA A 116 -7.73 9.13 10.30
C ALA A 116 -8.71 7.96 10.36
N VAL A 117 -9.87 8.07 9.69
CA VAL A 117 -10.86 6.97 9.61
C VAL A 117 -10.29 5.80 8.80
N LYS A 118 -9.60 6.08 7.68
CA LYS A 118 -8.93 5.05 6.88
C LYS A 118 -7.85 4.32 7.68
N ASP A 119 -7.05 5.04 8.45
CA ASP A 119 -6.03 4.42 9.31
C ASP A 119 -6.64 3.57 10.42
N LEU A 120 -7.71 4.03 11.06
CA LEU A 120 -8.46 3.27 12.05
C LEU A 120 -8.97 1.95 11.45
N PHE A 121 -9.52 1.98 10.23
CA PHE A 121 -10.00 0.78 9.54
C PHE A 121 -8.86 -0.16 9.14
N ARG A 122 -7.71 0.38 8.71
CA ARG A 122 -6.51 -0.39 8.39
C ARG A 122 -6.02 -1.17 9.63
N ARG A 123 -5.90 -0.49 10.77
CA ARG A 123 -5.46 -1.12 12.03
C ARG A 123 -6.46 -2.15 12.54
N ALA A 124 -7.76 -1.88 12.40
CA ALA A 124 -8.79 -2.86 12.75
C ALA A 124 -8.69 -4.13 11.90
N ALA A 125 -8.48 -3.98 10.58
CA ALA A 125 -8.28 -5.08 9.66
C ALA A 125 -6.98 -5.87 9.96
N MET A 126 -5.87 -5.20 10.31
CA MET A 126 -4.61 -5.86 10.69
C MET A 126 -4.77 -6.70 11.96
N ARG A 127 -5.51 -6.19 12.96
CA ARG A 127 -5.80 -6.92 14.19
C ARG A 127 -6.66 -8.16 13.93
N ALA A 128 -7.63 -8.05 13.03
CA ALA A 128 -8.41 -9.20 12.59
C ALA A 128 -7.55 -10.22 11.83
N LEU A 129 -6.68 -9.76 10.93
CA LEU A 129 -5.77 -10.61 10.16
C LEU A 129 -4.86 -11.46 11.07
N GLY A 130 -4.28 -10.83 12.10
CA GLY A 130 -3.43 -11.52 13.08
C GLY A 130 -4.15 -12.56 13.94
N THR A 131 -5.49 -12.61 13.88
CA THR A 131 -6.31 -13.58 14.63
C THR A 131 -6.77 -14.75 13.75
N PHE A 132 -6.60 -14.69 12.43
CA PHE A 132 -6.89 -15.84 11.58
C PHE A 132 -5.87 -16.94 11.83
N THR A 133 -6.33 -18.05 12.42
CA THR A 133 -5.57 -19.30 12.46
C THR A 133 -5.79 -20.05 11.14
N PRO A 134 -4.77 -20.25 10.29
CA PRO A 134 -4.94 -21.05 9.09
C PRO A 134 -5.18 -22.51 9.47
N THR A 135 -6.40 -23.01 9.27
CA THR A 135 -6.66 -24.45 9.21
C THR A 135 -6.20 -24.94 7.86
N TRP A 136 -4.91 -25.26 7.75
CA TRP A 136 -4.31 -25.82 6.55
C TRP A 136 -4.64 -27.31 6.47
N GLU A 137 -5.65 -27.69 5.67
CA GLU A 137 -5.74 -29.03 5.11
C GLU A 137 -5.05 -29.06 3.75
N GLY A 138 -4.04 -29.91 3.63
CA GLY A 138 -3.06 -29.89 2.55
C GLY A 138 -3.62 -30.07 1.15
N LYS A 139 -3.35 -29.08 0.29
CA LYS A 139 -2.84 -29.31 -1.08
C LYS A 139 -1.72 -28.29 -1.34
N PRO A 140 -0.55 -28.71 -1.87
CA PRO A 140 0.48 -27.76 -2.27
C PRO A 140 -0.06 -26.85 -3.37
N MET A 141 0.22 -25.55 -3.27
CA MET A 141 -0.05 -24.62 -4.37
C MET A 141 0.71 -25.06 -5.62
N PRO A 142 0.11 -25.00 -6.81
CA PRO A 142 0.84 -25.22 -8.05
C PRO A 142 1.90 -24.12 -8.18
N THR A 143 3.16 -24.53 -8.21
CA THR A 143 4.28 -23.69 -8.61
C THR A 143 4.03 -23.17 -10.02
N SER A 144 4.04 -21.85 -10.20
CA SER A 144 4.09 -21.28 -11.55
C SER A 144 5.35 -21.79 -12.25
N PRO A 145 5.28 -22.19 -13.54
CA PRO A 145 6.45 -22.67 -14.26
C PRO A 145 7.48 -21.55 -14.34
N GLN A 146 8.65 -21.78 -13.73
CA GLN A 146 9.82 -20.94 -13.92
C GLN A 146 10.13 -20.90 -15.43
N LYS A 147 10.08 -19.71 -16.03
CA LYS A 147 10.73 -19.47 -17.32
C LYS A 147 12.22 -19.68 -17.11
N THR A 148 12.75 -20.78 -17.63
CA THR A 148 14.20 -20.99 -17.73
C THR A 148 14.77 -19.97 -18.70
N LEU A 149 15.54 -19.02 -18.17
CA LEU A 149 16.47 -18.23 -18.98
C LEU A 149 17.59 -19.16 -19.46
N PRO A 150 18.11 -19.00 -20.69
CA PRO A 150 19.25 -19.79 -21.15
C PRO A 150 20.48 -19.49 -20.28
N PRO A 151 21.36 -20.48 -20.06
CA PRO A 151 22.56 -20.29 -19.26
C PRO A 151 23.47 -19.22 -19.90
N PRO A 152 24.17 -18.40 -19.09
CA PRO A 152 25.16 -17.48 -19.60
C PRO A 152 26.24 -18.27 -20.34
N ARG A 153 26.62 -17.80 -21.54
CA ARG A 153 27.78 -18.32 -22.27
C ARG A 153 29.01 -18.16 -21.37
N SER A 154 29.69 -19.26 -21.11
CA SER A 154 30.95 -19.32 -20.38
C SER A 154 32.03 -18.55 -21.15
N PHE A 155 32.33 -17.33 -20.70
CA PHE A 155 33.65 -16.75 -20.89
C PHE A 155 34.49 -17.21 -19.70
N GLY A 156 35.53 -18.01 -19.97
CA GLY A 156 36.52 -18.38 -18.96
C GLY A 156 37.31 -17.16 -18.49
N PRO A 157 37.88 -17.18 -17.28
CA PRO A 157 38.62 -16.04 -16.76
C PRO A 157 39.98 -15.94 -17.46
N GLN A 158 40.23 -14.82 -18.15
CA GLN A 158 41.58 -14.26 -18.19
C GLN A 158 41.69 -13.34 -16.98
N GLU A 159 42.47 -13.79 -15.99
CA GLU A 159 42.85 -13.02 -14.81
C GLU A 159 43.72 -11.84 -15.25
N GLU A 160 43.11 -10.67 -15.41
CA GLU A 160 43.81 -9.42 -15.14
C GLU A 160 43.54 -9.05 -13.69
N MET A 161 44.59 -9.13 -12.86
CA MET A 161 44.60 -8.67 -11.48
C MET A 161 44.27 -7.17 -11.45
N ILE A 162 43.00 -6.84 -11.23
CA ILE A 162 42.60 -5.51 -10.79
C ILE A 162 42.97 -5.44 -9.31
N SER A 163 43.93 -4.57 -8.99
CA SER A 163 44.33 -4.23 -7.63
C SER A 163 43.08 -3.83 -6.83
N PHE A 164 42.68 -4.68 -5.87
CA PHE A 164 41.69 -4.31 -4.87
C PHE A 164 42.32 -3.20 -4.02
N GLY A 165 41.86 -1.97 -4.25
CA GLY A 165 42.01 -0.92 -3.26
C GLY A 165 41.46 -1.44 -1.92
N SER A 166 42.18 -1.15 -0.84
CA SER A 166 41.78 -1.44 0.53
C SER A 166 40.29 -1.12 0.74
N PRO A 167 39.46 -2.04 1.28
CA PRO A 167 38.05 -1.75 1.52
C PRO A 167 37.97 -0.53 2.44
N GLU A 168 37.31 0.53 1.99
CA GLU A 168 36.94 1.64 2.86
C GLU A 168 36.18 1.05 4.07
N GLU A 169 36.69 1.29 5.27
CA GLU A 169 36.01 0.86 6.50
C GLU A 169 34.68 1.59 6.59
N LYS A 170 33.59 0.90 6.25
CA LYS A 170 32.23 1.42 6.42
C LYS A 170 31.98 1.59 7.93
N PRO A 171 31.44 2.73 8.39
CA PRO A 171 31.17 2.97 9.81
C PRO A 171 29.95 2.18 10.34
N TRP A 172 29.51 1.17 9.59
CA TRP A 172 28.35 0.35 9.90
C TRP A 172 28.52 -1.05 9.29
N ARG A 173 27.83 -2.03 9.90
CA ARG A 173 27.83 -3.43 9.46
C ARG A 173 26.42 -4.00 9.55
N VAL A 174 25.98 -4.70 8.50
CA VAL A 174 24.71 -5.44 8.55
C VAL A 174 24.89 -6.69 9.42
N LEU A 175 24.06 -6.82 10.45
CA LEU A 175 24.05 -7.98 11.34
C LEU A 175 23.13 -9.09 10.82
N GLY A 176 22.04 -8.71 10.14
CA GLY A 176 21.13 -9.66 9.51
C GLY A 176 19.69 -9.15 9.45
N GLN A 177 18.82 -9.98 8.89
CA GLN A 177 17.40 -9.71 8.74
C GLN A 177 16.60 -10.39 9.86
N VAL A 178 15.58 -9.69 10.37
CA VAL A 178 14.67 -10.16 11.41
C VAL A 178 13.23 -10.07 10.92
N GLN A 179 12.44 -11.12 11.16
CA GLN A 179 11.01 -11.20 10.79
C GLN A 179 10.75 -10.91 9.29
N LYS A 180 11.74 -11.13 8.42
CA LYS A 180 11.68 -10.83 6.98
C LYS A 180 11.24 -9.38 6.66
N THR A 181 11.46 -8.46 7.60
CA THR A 181 10.91 -7.11 7.57
C THR A 181 11.95 -6.07 7.99
N PHE A 182 12.74 -6.40 9.02
CA PHE A 182 13.72 -5.49 9.59
C PHE A 182 15.14 -5.94 9.25
N ILE A 183 16.02 -4.99 8.96
CA ILE A 183 17.46 -5.21 8.86
C ILE A 183 18.11 -4.57 10.07
N LEU A 184 18.93 -5.34 10.79
CA LEU A 184 19.73 -4.86 11.90
C LEU A 184 21.08 -4.39 11.39
N VAL A 185 21.43 -3.16 11.73
CA VAL A 185 22.70 -2.53 11.34
C VAL A 185 23.43 -2.10 12.59
N GLU A 186 24.61 -2.67 12.81
CA GLU A 186 25.55 -2.20 13.83
C GLU A 186 26.22 -0.91 13.35
N THR A 187 26.33 0.06 14.24
CA THR A 187 27.02 1.34 14.04
C THR A 187 28.05 1.52 15.16
N SER A 188 28.90 2.54 15.09
CA SER A 188 29.97 2.76 16.07
C SER A 188 29.50 2.96 17.52
N ASP A 189 28.25 3.39 17.74
CA ASP A 189 27.71 3.73 19.07
C ASP A 189 26.38 3.01 19.39
N GLY A 190 25.94 2.07 18.55
CA GLY A 190 24.71 1.33 18.80
C GLY A 190 24.21 0.50 17.62
N ILE A 191 22.91 0.22 17.62
CA ILE A 191 22.22 -0.58 16.60
C ILE A 191 21.09 0.24 15.99
N GLU A 192 20.97 0.21 14.66
CA GLU A 192 19.82 0.70 13.90
C GLU A 192 18.94 -0.48 13.48
N ILE A 193 17.65 -0.36 13.74
CA ILE A 193 16.61 -1.28 13.27
C ILE A 193 15.91 -0.61 12.10
N VAL A 194 16.18 -1.10 10.89
CA VAL A 194 15.73 -0.48 9.63
C VAL A 194 14.55 -1.27 9.07
N ASP A 195 13.45 -0.60 8.74
CA ASP A 195 12.36 -1.21 7.98
C ASP A 195 12.75 -1.31 6.50
N GLN A 196 12.91 -2.54 6.00
CA GLN A 196 13.41 -2.78 4.64
C GLN A 196 12.48 -2.23 3.56
N HIS A 197 11.16 -2.30 3.78
CA HIS A 197 10.16 -1.88 2.81
C HIS A 197 10.20 -0.35 2.72
N VAL A 198 10.15 0.31 3.87
CA VAL A 198 10.12 1.77 3.96
C VAL A 198 11.45 2.40 3.51
N ALA A 199 12.59 1.73 3.76
CA ALA A 199 13.88 2.12 3.21
C ALA A 199 13.91 2.01 1.68
N HIS A 200 13.41 0.90 1.12
CA HIS A 200 13.35 0.73 -0.33
C HIS A 200 12.39 1.72 -1.02
N GLU A 201 11.24 2.03 -0.39
CA GLU A 201 10.34 3.10 -0.86
C GLU A 201 11.09 4.43 -1.03
N ARG A 202 11.93 4.80 -0.06
CA ARG A 202 12.72 6.04 -0.10
C ARG A 202 13.77 6.01 -1.20
N ILE A 203 14.50 4.91 -1.36
CA ILE A 203 15.49 4.75 -2.44
C ILE A 203 14.82 4.94 -3.80
N LEU A 204 13.73 4.19 -4.06
CA LEU A 204 13.03 4.25 -5.33
C LEU A 204 12.44 5.63 -5.60
N PHE A 205 11.81 6.23 -4.59
CA PHE A 205 11.23 7.56 -4.72
C PHE A 205 12.27 8.60 -5.14
N GLU A 206 13.44 8.63 -4.50
CA GLU A 206 14.49 9.58 -4.88
C GLU A 206 15.11 9.24 -6.23
N HIS A 207 15.35 7.96 -6.50
CA HIS A 207 15.90 7.51 -7.77
C HIS A 207 15.02 7.95 -8.96
N TYR A 208 13.72 7.73 -8.83
CA TYR A 208 12.73 8.09 -9.82
C TYR A 208 12.52 9.61 -9.94
N ARG A 209 12.43 10.32 -8.81
CA ARG A 209 12.35 11.79 -8.79
C ARG A 209 13.57 12.45 -9.46
N ASP A 210 14.74 11.86 -9.28
CA ASP A 210 16.02 12.35 -9.82
C ASP A 210 16.24 11.93 -11.29
N GLY A 211 15.20 11.38 -11.95
CA GLY A 211 15.14 11.20 -13.40
C GLY A 211 15.41 9.78 -13.90
N ALA A 212 15.50 8.79 -13.02
CA ALA A 212 15.58 7.40 -13.45
C ALA A 212 14.29 6.96 -14.17
N GLU A 213 14.45 6.08 -15.17
CA GLU A 213 13.32 5.56 -15.93
C GLU A 213 12.45 4.66 -15.04
N VAL A 214 11.15 4.96 -14.98
CA VAL A 214 10.17 4.09 -14.32
C VAL A 214 9.79 2.95 -15.26
N PRO A 215 9.90 1.68 -14.83
CA PRO A 215 9.44 0.55 -15.63
C PRO A 215 7.96 0.70 -16.01
N MET A 216 7.67 0.60 -17.30
CA MET A 216 6.33 0.76 -17.86
C MET A 216 5.80 -0.55 -18.44
N GLN A 217 4.53 -0.85 -18.17
CA GLN A 217 3.79 -1.92 -18.84
C GLN A 217 2.89 -1.33 -19.91
N ARG A 218 3.11 -1.74 -21.17
CA ARG A 218 2.23 -1.41 -22.29
C ARG A 218 1.00 -2.33 -22.31
N PHE A 219 -0.16 -1.75 -22.65
CA PHE A 219 -1.40 -2.47 -22.82
C PHE A 219 -1.52 -3.03 -24.24
N LEU A 220 -2.04 -4.26 -24.36
CA LEU A 220 -2.31 -4.87 -25.66
C LEU A 220 -3.35 -4.08 -26.47
N ILE A 221 -4.35 -3.55 -25.76
CA ILE A 221 -5.40 -2.71 -26.32
C ILE A 221 -5.33 -1.36 -25.59
N PRO A 222 -5.08 -0.24 -26.28
CA PRO A 222 -5.09 1.08 -25.67
C PRO A 222 -6.45 1.41 -25.08
N VAL A 223 -6.46 2.07 -23.93
CA VAL A 223 -7.69 2.50 -23.26
C VAL A 223 -7.97 3.96 -23.61
N GLN A 224 -9.10 4.23 -24.24
CA GLN A 224 -9.53 5.60 -24.53
C GLN A 224 -10.15 6.24 -23.28
N ILE A 225 -9.75 7.48 -23.01
CA ILE A 225 -10.35 8.33 -21.99
C ILE A 225 -10.77 9.66 -22.60
N GLU A 226 -11.76 10.32 -22.02
CA GLU A 226 -12.20 11.66 -22.38
C GLU A 226 -12.23 12.57 -21.16
N LEU A 227 -11.77 13.81 -21.34
CA LEU A 227 -11.72 14.84 -20.31
C LEU A 227 -12.45 16.13 -20.78
N PRO A 228 -12.92 16.96 -19.85
CA PRO A 228 -13.29 18.35 -20.12
C PRO A 228 -12.17 19.13 -20.85
N PHE A 229 -12.53 20.14 -21.64
CA PHE A 229 -11.60 20.80 -22.56
C PHE A 229 -10.40 21.46 -21.85
N ASP A 230 -10.66 22.19 -20.76
CA ASP A 230 -9.66 22.84 -19.93
C ASP A 230 -8.70 21.84 -19.27
N GLN A 231 -9.22 20.72 -18.77
CA GLN A 231 -8.42 19.63 -18.21
C GLN A 231 -7.64 18.88 -19.29
N ALA A 232 -8.19 18.71 -20.49
CA ALA A 232 -7.47 18.10 -21.61
C ALA A 232 -6.25 18.94 -22.04
N GLU A 233 -6.38 20.27 -22.12
CA GLU A 233 -5.25 21.16 -22.38
C GLU A 233 -4.17 21.04 -21.30
N ALA A 234 -4.58 21.08 -20.03
CA ALA A 234 -3.65 20.92 -18.90
C ALA A 234 -2.95 19.56 -18.93
N LEU A 235 -3.67 18.47 -19.23
CA LEU A 235 -3.10 17.13 -19.30
C LEU A 235 -2.10 16.99 -20.47
N ARG A 236 -2.32 17.65 -21.61
CA ARG A 236 -1.36 17.66 -22.73
C ARG A 236 0.00 18.21 -22.31
N GLU A 237 0.00 19.30 -21.56
CA GLU A 237 1.23 19.90 -21.04
C GLU A 237 1.96 18.96 -20.06
N ALA A 238 1.21 18.11 -19.34
CA ALA A 238 1.76 17.15 -18.38
C ALA A 238 2.37 15.88 -19.01
N ILE A 239 2.10 15.60 -20.30
CA ILE A 239 2.53 14.35 -20.97
C ILE A 239 4.03 14.05 -20.82
N PRO A 240 4.97 15.01 -21.00
CA PRO A 240 6.39 14.71 -20.84
C PRO A 240 6.74 14.22 -19.43
N MET A 241 6.12 14.80 -18.40
CA MET A 241 6.37 14.43 -17.01
C MET A 241 5.68 13.10 -16.64
N LEU A 242 4.48 12.87 -17.16
CA LEU A 242 3.78 11.58 -17.06
C LEU A 242 4.57 10.46 -17.73
N ARG A 243 5.23 10.73 -18.87
CA ARG A 243 6.11 9.76 -19.52
C ARG A 243 7.29 9.35 -18.64
N ALA A 244 7.91 10.31 -17.93
CA ALA A 244 8.98 10.01 -16.99
C ALA A 244 8.52 9.08 -15.84
N LEU A 245 7.23 9.13 -15.50
CA LEU A 245 6.56 8.25 -14.55
C LEU A 245 6.11 6.90 -15.14
N GLY A 246 6.46 6.60 -16.39
CA GLY A 246 6.04 5.38 -17.07
C GLY A 246 4.57 5.40 -17.53
N VAL A 247 3.93 6.58 -17.61
CA VAL A 247 2.60 6.75 -18.18
C VAL A 247 2.73 7.15 -19.65
N GLU A 248 2.33 6.27 -20.56
CA GLU A 248 2.32 6.54 -22.00
C GLU A 248 0.92 6.95 -22.44
N LEU A 249 0.75 8.25 -22.65
CA LEU A 249 -0.49 8.88 -23.06
C LEU A 249 -0.33 9.49 -24.46
N GLU A 250 -1.24 9.16 -25.38
CA GLU A 250 -1.29 9.72 -26.73
C GLU A 250 -2.55 10.58 -26.91
N PRO A 251 -2.44 11.86 -27.30
CA PRO A 251 -3.61 12.68 -27.62
C PRO A 251 -4.39 12.12 -28.82
N PHE A 252 -5.72 12.04 -28.68
CA PHE A 252 -6.63 11.59 -29.73
C PHE A 252 -7.77 12.59 -29.90
N GLY A 253 -7.57 13.59 -30.78
CA GLY A 253 -8.49 14.71 -30.92
C GLY A 253 -8.39 15.71 -29.76
N ARG A 254 -9.44 16.54 -29.58
CA ARG A 254 -9.40 17.71 -28.68
C ARG A 254 -9.63 17.40 -27.20
N ARG A 255 -10.30 16.31 -26.88
CA ARG A 255 -10.67 15.96 -25.50
C ARG A 255 -10.35 14.53 -25.11
N ALA A 256 -9.92 13.71 -26.06
CA ALA A 256 -9.67 12.30 -25.82
C ALA A 256 -8.18 11.99 -25.85
N PHE A 257 -7.81 10.94 -25.13
CA PHE A 257 -6.46 10.40 -25.07
C PHE A 257 -6.51 8.88 -25.09
N LEU A 258 -5.47 8.27 -25.63
CA LEU A 258 -5.24 6.83 -25.59
C LEU A 258 -4.16 6.56 -24.53
N VAL A 259 -4.54 5.83 -23.49
CA VAL A 259 -3.60 5.27 -22.51
C VAL A 259 -3.00 4.01 -23.10
N ARG A 260 -1.72 4.05 -23.46
CA ARG A 260 -0.98 2.92 -24.05
C ARG A 260 -0.13 2.17 -23.05
N GLY A 261 0.29 2.84 -21.98
CA GLY A 261 1.14 2.24 -20.97
C GLY A 261 1.01 2.95 -19.63
N TRP A 262 1.31 2.20 -18.57
CA TRP A 262 1.24 2.65 -17.19
C TRP A 262 2.45 2.12 -16.41
N PRO A 263 2.88 2.76 -15.30
CA PRO A 263 3.91 2.20 -14.43
C PRO A 263 3.63 0.73 -14.12
N ALA A 264 4.59 -0.15 -14.40
CA ALA A 264 4.41 -1.60 -14.38
C ALA A 264 3.91 -2.10 -13.01
N ALA A 265 4.43 -1.52 -11.93
CA ALA A 265 4.03 -1.82 -10.56
C ALA A 265 2.55 -1.49 -10.26
N LEU A 266 1.94 -0.58 -11.03
CA LEU A 266 0.56 -0.12 -10.85
C LEU A 266 -0.39 -0.60 -11.95
N ALA A 267 0.13 -1.15 -13.05
CA ALA A 267 -0.63 -1.40 -14.27
C ALA A 267 -1.83 -2.33 -14.05
N GLU A 268 -1.65 -3.44 -13.32
CA GLU A 268 -2.75 -4.38 -13.05
C GLU A 268 -3.84 -3.76 -12.16
N ARG A 269 -3.44 -3.04 -11.11
CA ARG A 269 -4.37 -2.32 -10.22
C ARG A 269 -5.17 -1.30 -11.02
N GLN A 270 -4.51 -0.50 -11.85
CA GLN A 270 -5.16 0.55 -12.61
C GLN A 270 -6.05 0.01 -13.72
N ALA A 271 -5.70 -1.13 -14.34
CA ALA A 271 -6.57 -1.82 -15.28
C ALA A 271 -7.91 -2.23 -14.66
N ARG A 272 -7.95 -2.50 -13.34
CA ARG A 272 -9.19 -2.83 -12.61
C ARG A 272 -9.96 -1.61 -12.12
N LEU A 273 -9.27 -0.53 -11.73
CA LEU A 273 -9.88 0.68 -11.19
C LEU A 273 -10.27 1.73 -12.26
N GLY A 274 -9.65 1.66 -13.44
CA GLY A 274 -9.83 2.61 -14.54
C GLY A 274 -8.88 3.80 -14.45
N PHE A 275 -8.48 4.38 -15.58
CA PHE A 275 -7.38 5.35 -15.66
C PHE A 275 -7.81 6.83 -15.56
N LEU A 276 -9.12 7.10 -15.62
CA LEU A 276 -9.64 8.45 -15.74
C LEU A 276 -9.38 9.30 -14.48
N GLU A 277 -9.71 8.79 -13.29
CA GLU A 277 -9.59 9.56 -12.06
C GLU A 277 -8.15 10.03 -11.75
N PRO A 278 -7.10 9.19 -11.84
CA PRO A 278 -5.72 9.66 -11.66
C PRO A 278 -5.34 10.75 -12.67
N LEU A 279 -5.73 10.60 -13.94
CA LEU A 279 -5.39 11.56 -14.98
C LEU A 279 -6.18 12.86 -14.84
N LEU A 280 -7.41 12.82 -14.34
CA LEU A 280 -8.17 14.01 -13.95
C LEU A 280 -7.50 14.73 -12.78
N SER A 281 -7.02 14.00 -11.78
CA SER A 281 -6.30 14.58 -10.64
C SER A 281 -5.02 15.30 -11.08
N VAL A 282 -4.25 14.67 -11.99
CA VAL A 282 -3.07 15.30 -12.61
C VAL A 282 -3.46 16.53 -13.41
N ALA A 283 -4.47 16.43 -14.27
CA ALA A 283 -4.94 17.55 -15.08
C ALA A 283 -5.36 18.75 -14.22
N GLU A 284 -6.06 18.49 -13.11
CA GLU A 284 -6.54 19.54 -12.20
C GLU A 284 -5.38 20.19 -11.42
N SER A 285 -4.42 19.40 -10.96
CA SER A 285 -3.20 19.91 -10.32
C SER A 285 -2.41 20.79 -11.30
N TRP A 286 -2.26 20.31 -12.53
CA TRP A 286 -1.58 21.04 -13.60
C TRP A 286 -2.31 22.35 -13.89
N ARG A 287 -3.63 22.34 -14.03
CA ARG A 287 -4.48 23.51 -14.28
C ARG A 287 -4.36 24.58 -13.18
N THR A 288 -4.22 24.16 -11.93
CA THR A 288 -4.05 25.06 -10.77
C THR A 288 -2.61 25.54 -10.58
N GLY A 289 -1.69 25.15 -11.47
CA GLY A 289 -0.29 25.57 -11.46
C GLY A 289 0.63 24.67 -10.64
N ASN A 290 0.09 23.65 -9.96
CA ASN A 290 0.91 22.64 -9.30
C ASN A 290 1.41 21.61 -10.34
N ARG A 291 2.68 21.77 -10.74
CA ARG A 291 3.33 20.89 -11.71
C ARG A 291 4.08 19.73 -11.06
N GLU A 292 4.10 19.65 -9.73
CA GLU A 292 4.75 18.54 -9.05
C GLU A 292 3.85 17.29 -9.07
N LEU A 293 4.39 16.17 -9.53
CA LEU A 293 3.69 14.87 -9.51
C LEU A 293 4.06 14.05 -8.27
N LEU A 294 4.26 14.73 -7.14
CA LEU A 294 4.83 14.16 -5.91
C LEU A 294 4.03 12.95 -5.42
N ASP A 295 2.70 13.04 -5.42
CA ASP A 295 1.84 11.97 -4.95
C ASP A 295 1.84 10.76 -5.88
N LEU A 296 1.97 10.99 -7.20
CA LEU A 296 2.10 9.90 -8.16
C LEU A 296 3.47 9.21 -8.05
N TRP A 297 4.56 9.97 -7.82
CA TRP A 297 5.87 9.41 -7.49
C TRP A 297 5.84 8.55 -6.23
N ARG A 298 5.18 9.03 -5.17
CA ARG A 298 4.99 8.27 -3.92
C ARG A 298 4.27 6.95 -4.16
N GLU A 299 3.22 6.96 -4.97
CA GLU A 299 2.42 5.77 -5.28
C GLU A 299 3.21 4.75 -6.11
N VAL A 300 3.97 5.21 -7.11
CA VAL A 300 4.87 4.37 -7.92
C VAL A 300 5.95 3.74 -7.06
N ALA A 301 6.63 4.53 -6.22
CA ALA A 301 7.71 4.04 -5.36
C ALA A 301 7.20 3.04 -4.31
N CYS A 302 6.05 3.32 -3.69
CA CYS A 302 5.39 2.42 -2.73
C CYS A 302 5.03 1.07 -3.36
N SER A 303 4.52 1.08 -4.59
CA SER A 303 4.09 -0.14 -5.27
C SER A 303 5.24 -0.93 -5.88
N ALA A 304 6.35 -0.27 -6.20
CA ALA A 304 7.56 -0.90 -6.75
C ALA A 304 8.54 -1.41 -5.68
N ALA A 305 8.41 -0.94 -4.43
CA ALA A 305 9.27 -1.35 -3.33
C ALA A 305 9.12 -2.84 -3.00
N ILE A 306 10.19 -3.39 -2.40
CA ILE A 306 10.25 -4.77 -1.87
C ILE A 306 9.06 -4.96 -0.94
N ARG A 307 8.39 -6.11 -1.05
CA ARG A 307 7.24 -6.40 -0.20
C ARG A 307 7.70 -6.67 1.22
N ALA A 308 6.90 -6.22 2.20
CA ALA A 308 7.08 -6.66 3.57
C ALA A 308 6.99 -8.20 3.62
N GLY A 309 7.94 -8.85 4.28
CA GLY A 309 8.00 -10.32 4.40
C GLY A 309 8.91 -11.04 3.39
N GLU A 310 9.59 -10.31 2.50
CA GLU A 310 10.57 -10.89 1.56
C GLU A 310 11.92 -11.12 2.24
N GLU A 311 12.53 -12.30 2.01
CA GLU A 311 13.82 -12.67 2.57
C GLU A 311 14.94 -12.18 1.66
N LEU A 312 15.90 -11.43 2.22
CA LEU A 312 17.00 -10.82 1.47
C LEU A 312 18.30 -11.56 1.75
N SER A 313 19.08 -11.83 0.70
CA SER A 313 20.46 -12.33 0.86
C SER A 313 21.34 -11.30 1.59
N PRO A 314 22.44 -11.71 2.24
CA PRO A 314 23.33 -10.77 2.92
C PRO A 314 23.84 -9.64 2.02
N SER A 315 24.14 -9.95 0.75
CA SER A 315 24.54 -8.96 -0.25
C SER A 315 23.42 -7.98 -0.60
N GLU A 316 22.17 -8.44 -0.70
CA GLU A 316 21.01 -7.58 -0.97
C GLU A 316 20.70 -6.67 0.23
N GLN A 317 20.84 -7.19 1.45
CA GLN A 317 20.72 -6.39 2.66
C GLN A 317 21.77 -5.28 2.69
N GLU A 318 23.03 -5.60 2.43
CA GLU A 318 24.11 -4.61 2.40
C GLU A 318 23.92 -3.57 1.29
N ALA A 319 23.51 -3.99 0.10
CA ALA A 319 23.19 -3.09 -1.00
C ALA A 319 22.03 -2.15 -0.65
N LEU A 320 20.95 -2.66 -0.04
CA LEU A 320 19.81 -1.87 0.39
C LEU A 320 20.22 -0.82 1.43
N ILE A 321 20.98 -1.22 2.45
CA ILE A 321 21.44 -0.29 3.50
C ILE A 321 22.39 0.75 2.94
N SER A 322 23.31 0.37 2.05
CA SER A 322 24.21 1.30 1.39
C SER A 322 23.45 2.32 0.54
N ALA A 323 22.49 1.85 -0.27
CA ALA A 323 21.67 2.72 -1.12
C ALA A 323 20.79 3.66 -0.28
N TRP A 324 20.17 3.15 0.80
CA TRP A 324 19.36 3.96 1.70
C TRP A 324 20.18 5.05 2.39
N LYS A 325 21.34 4.72 2.96
CA LYS A 325 22.21 5.69 3.63
C LYS A 325 22.76 6.76 2.66
N ALA A 326 22.80 6.48 1.37
CA ALA A 326 23.19 7.42 0.32
C ALA A 326 22.05 8.35 -0.16
N THR A 327 20.80 8.13 0.30
CA THR A 327 19.68 9.02 -0.05
C THR A 327 19.82 10.39 0.59
N LYS A 328 19.21 11.42 -0.03
CA LYS A 328 19.22 12.81 0.43
C LYS A 328 18.46 12.98 1.75
N GLU A 329 17.38 12.21 1.94
CA GLU A 329 16.54 12.27 3.15
C GLU A 329 16.38 10.89 3.81
N PRO A 330 17.44 10.34 4.46
CA PRO A 330 17.45 8.96 4.94
C PRO A 330 16.60 8.75 6.21
N ALA A 331 16.17 9.81 6.89
CA ALA A 331 15.45 9.71 8.16
C ALA A 331 13.97 9.30 8.00
N ARG A 332 13.32 9.76 6.92
CA ARG A 332 11.87 9.60 6.72
C ARG A 332 11.55 9.10 5.33
N CYS A 333 10.54 8.27 5.22
CA CYS A 333 10.05 7.83 3.92
C CYS A 333 9.27 8.95 3.21
N PRO A 334 8.90 8.75 1.92
CA PRO A 334 8.16 9.75 1.15
C PRO A 334 6.80 10.15 1.77
N HIS A 335 6.23 9.29 2.62
CA HIS A 335 4.99 9.49 3.38
C HIS A 335 5.21 10.00 4.82
N GLY A 336 6.47 10.25 5.22
CA GLY A 336 6.82 10.82 6.52
C GLY A 336 7.04 9.81 7.66
N ARG A 337 6.92 8.50 7.41
CA ARG A 337 7.21 7.44 8.41
C ARG A 337 8.72 7.38 8.68
N PRO A 338 9.17 7.14 9.93
CA PRO A 338 10.59 6.91 10.20
C PRO A 338 11.07 5.63 9.50
N ILE A 339 12.25 5.67 8.88
CA ILE A 339 12.81 4.51 8.18
C ILE A 339 13.55 3.59 9.15
N ALA A 340 14.21 4.15 10.15
CA ALA A 340 14.98 3.41 11.13
C ALA A 340 14.76 3.93 12.56
N VAL A 341 14.88 3.03 13.52
CA VAL A 341 14.97 3.35 14.96
C VAL A 341 16.39 3.06 15.42
N ARG A 342 17.01 3.98 16.15
CA ARG A 342 18.35 3.82 16.70
C ARG A 342 18.28 3.51 18.19
N LEU A 343 19.09 2.56 18.64
CA LEU A 343 19.31 2.21 20.03
C LEU A 343 20.81 2.30 20.33
N THR A 344 21.20 3.26 21.16
CA THR A 344 22.60 3.42 21.57
C THR A 344 23.03 2.32 22.54
N PHE A 345 24.31 2.00 22.59
CA PHE A 345 24.83 1.04 23.57
C PHE A 345 24.58 1.48 25.02
N GLU A 346 24.58 2.79 25.29
CA GLU A 346 24.22 3.35 26.60
C GLU A 346 22.76 3.05 26.97
N GLU A 347 21.81 3.27 26.05
CA GLU A 347 20.40 2.96 26.28
C GLU A 347 20.16 1.46 26.49
N ILE A 348 20.88 0.62 25.75
CA ILE A 348 20.83 -0.84 25.91
C ILE A 348 21.38 -1.24 27.28
N ALA A 349 22.54 -0.72 27.68
CA ALA A 349 23.14 -0.99 28.99
C ALA A 349 22.19 -0.59 30.13
N LYS A 350 21.63 0.63 30.06
CA LYS A 350 20.65 1.13 31.01
C LYS A 350 19.41 0.24 31.13
N LYS A 351 18.87 -0.25 30.00
CA LYS A 351 17.72 -1.16 29.99
C LYS A 351 18.03 -2.54 30.58
N LEU A 352 19.30 -2.95 30.57
CA LEU A 352 19.79 -4.19 31.17
C LEU A 352 20.30 -4.00 32.62
N GLY A 353 20.22 -2.79 33.17
CA GLY A 353 20.69 -2.48 34.52
C GLY A 353 22.21 -2.51 34.67
N ARG A 354 22.95 -2.23 33.59
CA ARG A 354 24.42 -2.11 33.57
C ARG A 354 24.88 -0.68 33.52
#